data_AF-A0A2P4QAJ2-F1
#
_entry.id   AF-A0A2P4QAJ2-F1
#
_cell.length_a   1.000
_cell.length_b   1.000
_cell.length_c   1.000
_cell.angle_alpha   90.00
_cell.angle_beta   90.00
_cell.angle_gamma   90.00
#
_symmetry.space_group_name_H-M   'P 1'
#
loop_
_entity.id
_entity.type
_entity.pdbx_description
1 polymer ?
#
loop_
_entity_poly.entity_id
_entity_poly.type
_entity_poly.pdbx_seq_one_letter_code
_entity_poly.pdbx_strand_id
1 'polypeptide(L)'
;MELSKMNPKENKRNLWKRVYGGKYQKHVTIYTVGSTAESTEEIDEKIVYMEDFEKRKQAYGICGECNEPGTGEDWCQPCNAKRLKDNFKNWTSGNKNIDEFIQQSQLNAVHYKKYFEWIPFENFRDIVYITRGGFGKIYLAEWPEGYIEYWDIKNGKELVI
;
A
#
# COMPACT_ATOMS: atom_id res chain seq x y z
N MET A 1 -37.39 -19.62 -14.51
CA MET A 1 -35.92 -19.75 -14.34
C MET A 1 -35.52 -18.73 -13.29
N GLU A 2 -35.39 -19.17 -12.04
CA GLU A 2 -35.10 -18.28 -10.92
C GLU A 2 -33.70 -17.68 -11.08
N LEU A 3 -33.63 -16.35 -11.05
CA LEU A 3 -32.39 -15.63 -10.79
C LEU A 3 -32.02 -15.92 -9.34
N SER A 4 -31.20 -16.96 -9.15
CA SER A 4 -30.56 -17.24 -7.87
C SER A 4 -29.90 -15.97 -7.36
N LYS A 5 -30.32 -15.52 -6.19
CA LYS A 5 -29.69 -14.43 -5.42
C LYS A 5 -28.25 -14.84 -5.16
N MET A 6 -27.31 -14.43 -6.01
CA MET A 6 -25.88 -14.57 -5.74
C MET A 6 -25.58 -13.80 -4.47
N ASN A 7 -25.00 -14.49 -3.49
CA ASN A 7 -24.63 -13.92 -2.22
C ASN A 7 -23.51 -12.88 -2.46
N PRO A 8 -23.66 -11.59 -2.04
CA PRO A 8 -22.66 -10.55 -2.33
C PRO A 8 -21.27 -10.83 -1.73
N LYS A 9 -21.19 -11.78 -0.79
CA LYS A 9 -19.95 -12.25 -0.17
C LYS A 9 -19.24 -13.36 -0.97
N GLU A 10 -19.92 -14.05 -1.89
CA GLU A 10 -19.37 -15.24 -2.55
C GLU A 10 -18.45 -14.95 -3.75
N ASN A 11 -18.23 -13.69 -4.15
CA ASN A 11 -17.53 -13.43 -5.42
C ASN A 11 -16.55 -12.24 -5.44
N LYS A 12 -16.14 -11.71 -4.30
CA LYS A 12 -15.09 -10.67 -4.27
C LYS A 12 -13.71 -11.35 -4.35
N ARG A 13 -13.19 -11.51 -5.56
CA ARG A 13 -11.82 -11.97 -5.82
C ARG A 13 -11.10 -10.93 -6.67
N ASN A 14 -9.87 -10.60 -6.30
CA ASN A 14 -9.03 -9.75 -7.11
C ASN A 14 -8.69 -10.44 -8.44
N LEU A 15 -8.68 -9.66 -9.52
CA LEU A 15 -8.23 -10.09 -10.84
C LEU A 15 -6.84 -9.49 -11.11
N TRP A 16 -5.95 -9.62 -10.13
CA TRP A 16 -4.59 -9.11 -10.22
C TRP A 16 -3.84 -9.74 -11.39
N LYS A 17 -3.03 -8.92 -12.06
CA LYS A 17 -2.09 -9.38 -13.07
C LYS A 17 -0.72 -9.51 -12.40
N ARG A 18 -0.04 -10.64 -12.65
CA ARG A 18 1.35 -10.80 -12.25
C ARG A 18 2.18 -9.74 -12.98
N VAL A 19 2.81 -8.87 -12.21
CA VAL A 19 3.77 -7.90 -12.75
C VAL A 19 5.04 -8.68 -13.06
N TYR A 20 5.23 -9.08 -14.32
CA TYR A 20 6.48 -9.71 -14.73
C TYR A 20 7.61 -8.69 -14.60
N GLY A 21 8.65 -9.03 -13.81
CA GLY A 21 9.78 -8.17 -13.57
C GLY A 21 10.37 -7.62 -14.87
N GLY A 22 10.34 -6.29 -15.02
CA GLY A 22 10.90 -5.58 -16.18
C GLY A 22 9.87 -5.01 -17.17
N LYS A 23 8.59 -5.42 -17.12
CA LYS A 23 7.56 -4.89 -18.05
C LYS A 23 6.90 -3.59 -17.58
N TYR A 24 6.59 -3.49 -16.29
CA TYR A 24 6.00 -2.30 -15.69
C TYR A 24 6.69 -1.99 -14.35
N GLN A 25 6.60 -0.74 -13.90
CA GLN A 25 6.87 -0.39 -12.51
C GLN A 25 5.97 -1.21 -11.56
N LYS A 26 6.39 -1.38 -10.30
CA LYS A 26 5.60 -2.09 -9.28
C LYS A 26 4.37 -1.31 -8.82
N HIS A 27 4.33 0.00 -9.09
CA HIS A 27 3.24 0.88 -8.73
C HIS A 27 3.20 2.08 -9.66
N VAL A 28 2.07 2.78 -9.63
CA VAL A 28 1.87 3.99 -10.44
C VAL A 28 2.81 5.13 -10.03
N THR A 29 3.09 6.00 -10.99
CA THR A 29 3.67 7.33 -10.76
C THR A 29 2.54 8.35 -10.66
N ILE A 30 2.60 9.23 -9.66
CA ILE A 30 1.68 10.36 -9.51
C ILE A 30 2.35 11.58 -10.11
N TYR A 31 1.68 12.28 -11.03
CA TYR A 31 2.22 13.51 -11.60
C TYR A 31 2.30 14.59 -10.51
N THR A 32 3.52 14.93 -10.08
CA THR A 32 3.75 16.10 -9.22
C THR A 32 4.01 17.30 -10.11
N VAL A 33 3.16 18.32 -10.00
CA VAL A 33 3.32 19.60 -10.70
C VAL A 33 4.66 20.20 -10.26
N GLY A 34 5.67 20.16 -11.14
CA GLY A 34 7.04 20.61 -10.86
C GLY A 34 8.14 19.62 -11.27
N SER A 35 7.81 18.35 -11.54
CA SER A 35 8.76 17.41 -12.15
C SER A 35 8.91 17.73 -13.65
N THR A 36 9.76 18.70 -13.97
CA THR A 36 10.34 18.79 -15.32
C THR A 36 11.40 17.69 -15.40
N ALA A 37 11.06 16.60 -16.09
CA ALA A 37 12.09 15.64 -16.47
C ALA A 37 12.94 16.30 -17.58
N GLU A 38 14.18 16.65 -17.26
CA GLU A 38 15.21 16.87 -18.27
C GLU A 38 15.59 15.53 -18.91
N SER A 39 15.19 15.33 -20.17
CA SER A 39 15.63 14.32 -21.15
C SER A 39 15.41 12.85 -20.77
N THR A 40 14.92 11.95 -21.63
CA THR A 40 15.18 11.74 -23.06
C THR A 40 13.93 11.25 -23.79
N GLU A 41 13.96 11.31 -25.12
CA GLU A 41 12.92 10.94 -26.10
C GLU A 41 12.54 9.43 -26.14
N GLU A 42 12.31 8.80 -24.99
CA GLU A 42 11.55 7.56 -24.91
C GLU A 42 10.64 7.66 -23.70
N ILE A 43 9.33 7.77 -23.93
CA ILE A 43 8.31 7.52 -22.91
C ILE A 43 8.56 6.07 -22.47
N ASP A 44 9.30 5.86 -21.36
CA ASP A 44 9.61 4.51 -20.88
C ASP A 44 8.28 3.76 -20.72
N GLU A 45 8.02 2.81 -21.62
CA GLU A 45 6.75 2.07 -21.69
C GLU A 45 6.43 1.39 -20.35
N LYS A 46 7.42 1.24 -19.48
CA LYS A 46 7.29 0.68 -18.12
C LYS A 46 6.61 1.62 -17.13
N ILE A 47 6.64 2.94 -17.34
CA ILE A 47 6.02 3.92 -16.44
C ILE A 47 4.50 3.81 -16.56
N VAL A 48 3.83 3.60 -15.43
CA VAL A 48 2.35 3.58 -15.37
C VAL A 48 1.90 4.79 -14.58
N TYR A 49 1.14 5.69 -15.19
CA TYR A 49 0.62 6.86 -14.49
C TYR A 49 -0.67 6.53 -13.74
N MET A 50 -0.95 7.26 -12.66
CA MET A 50 -2.16 7.06 -11.84
C MET A 50 -3.43 7.32 -12.67
N GLU A 51 -3.38 8.30 -13.56
CA GLU A 51 -4.46 8.71 -14.45
C GLU A 51 -4.67 7.78 -15.66
N ASP A 52 -3.73 6.88 -15.96
CA ASP A 52 -3.83 5.96 -17.09
C ASP A 52 -4.55 4.66 -16.68
N PHE A 53 -5.89 4.69 -16.75
CA PHE A 53 -6.75 3.59 -16.35
C PHE A 53 -6.49 2.29 -17.13
N GLU A 54 -6.34 2.37 -18.45
CA GLU A 54 -6.16 1.18 -19.29
C GLU A 54 -4.78 0.55 -19.06
N LYS A 55 -3.72 1.36 -18.93
CA LYS A 55 -2.39 0.85 -18.61
C LYS A 55 -2.32 0.27 -17.22
N ARG A 56 -2.98 0.89 -16.21
CA ARG A 56 -3.12 0.31 -14.86
C ARG A 56 -3.83 -1.04 -14.90
N LYS A 57 -4.91 -1.14 -15.66
CA LYS A 57 -5.67 -2.40 -15.81
C LYS A 57 -4.82 -3.48 -16.48
N GLN A 58 -4.02 -3.10 -17.48
CA GLN A 58 -3.09 -4.02 -18.14
C GLN A 58 -1.94 -4.46 -17.21
N ALA A 59 -1.40 -3.54 -16.42
CA ALA A 59 -0.24 -3.78 -15.56
C ALA A 59 -0.60 -4.53 -14.27
N TYR A 60 -1.62 -4.06 -13.55
CA TYR A 60 -1.93 -4.51 -12.18
C TYR A 60 -3.22 -5.33 -12.11
N GLY A 61 -4.10 -5.23 -13.12
CA GLY A 61 -5.40 -5.90 -13.10
C GLY A 61 -6.47 -5.08 -12.37
N ILE A 62 -7.56 -5.76 -11.98
CA ILE A 62 -8.75 -5.13 -11.39
C ILE A 62 -8.91 -5.55 -9.93
N CYS A 63 -9.17 -4.58 -9.06
CA CYS A 63 -9.50 -4.80 -7.66
C CYS A 63 -10.89 -5.44 -7.52
N GLY A 64 -10.99 -6.55 -6.79
CA GLY A 64 -12.24 -7.29 -6.59
C GLY A 64 -13.22 -6.62 -5.61
N GLU A 65 -12.86 -5.50 -5.00
CA GLU A 65 -13.69 -4.81 -4.02
C GLU A 65 -14.40 -3.59 -4.58
N CYS A 66 -13.70 -2.79 -5.37
CA CYS A 66 -14.20 -1.56 -5.96
C CYS A 66 -14.34 -1.62 -7.49
N ASN A 67 -13.85 -2.69 -8.14
CA ASN A 67 -13.82 -2.87 -9.60
C ASN A 67 -12.99 -1.84 -10.37
N GLU A 68 -12.13 -1.08 -9.69
CA GLU A 68 -11.17 -0.17 -10.31
C GLU A 68 -9.83 -0.87 -10.61
N PRO A 69 -9.02 -0.36 -11.55
CA PRO A 69 -7.66 -0.84 -11.77
C PRO A 69 -6.80 -0.74 -10.52
N GLY A 70 -5.89 -1.70 -10.33
CA GLY A 70 -4.86 -1.62 -9.29
C GLY A 70 -4.00 -0.36 -9.43
N THR A 71 -3.36 0.04 -8.34
CA THR A 71 -2.37 1.13 -8.32
C THR A 71 -0.95 0.61 -8.11
N GLY A 72 -0.80 -0.69 -7.84
CA GLY A 72 0.46 -1.40 -7.79
C GLY A 72 0.24 -2.91 -7.70
N GLU A 73 1.34 -3.64 -7.66
CA GLU A 73 1.37 -5.09 -7.45
C GLU A 73 0.55 -5.45 -6.21
N ASP A 74 -0.54 -6.18 -6.42
CA ASP A 74 -1.52 -6.61 -5.41
C ASP A 74 -2.10 -5.47 -4.52
N TRP A 75 -2.09 -4.22 -5.01
CA TRP A 75 -2.48 -3.04 -4.25
C TRP A 75 -3.55 -2.19 -4.94
N CYS A 76 -4.56 -1.77 -4.18
CA CYS A 76 -5.57 -0.79 -4.59
C CYS A 76 -5.60 0.35 -3.57
N GLN A 77 -5.07 1.52 -3.96
CA GLN A 77 -4.96 2.67 -3.07
C GLN A 77 -6.31 3.06 -2.43
N PRO A 78 -7.44 3.20 -3.15
CA PRO A 78 -8.71 3.58 -2.51
C PRO A 78 -9.18 2.59 -1.45
N CYS A 79 -9.06 1.28 -1.72
CA CYS A 79 -9.48 0.23 -0.78
C CYS A 79 -8.57 0.16 0.45
N ASN A 80 -7.25 0.23 0.25
CA ASN A 80 -6.30 0.17 1.36
C ASN A 80 -6.30 1.45 2.20
N ALA A 81 -6.42 2.62 1.58
CA ALA A 81 -6.59 3.88 2.28
C ALA A 81 -7.84 3.87 3.19
N LYS A 82 -8.96 3.30 2.70
CA LYS A 82 -10.17 3.14 3.51
C LYS A 82 -9.93 2.25 4.73
N ARG A 83 -9.31 1.08 4.56
CA ARG A 83 -8.99 0.17 5.69
C ARG A 83 -8.08 0.81 6.72
N LEU A 84 -7.00 1.45 6.26
CA LEU A 84 -6.05 2.14 7.13
C LEU A 84 -6.76 3.24 7.91
N LYS A 85 -7.59 4.05 7.23
CA LYS A 85 -8.40 5.10 7.86
C LYS A 85 -9.33 4.57 8.94
N ASP A 86 -9.97 3.42 8.70
CA ASP A 86 -10.85 2.78 9.69
C ASP A 86 -10.07 2.34 10.95
N ASN A 87 -8.75 2.14 10.83
CA ASN A 87 -7.84 1.76 11.92
C ASN A 87 -7.20 2.96 12.66
N PHE A 88 -7.32 4.20 12.18
CA PHE A 88 -6.66 5.37 12.79
C PHE A 88 -7.09 5.65 14.23
N LYS A 89 -8.30 5.22 14.60
CA LYS A 89 -8.81 5.35 15.97
C LYS A 89 -8.22 4.33 16.96
N ASN A 90 -7.53 3.30 16.46
CA ASN A 90 -7.03 2.18 17.27
C ASN A 90 -5.58 2.39 17.74
N TRP A 91 -4.90 3.44 17.28
CA TRP A 91 -3.54 3.75 17.68
C TRP A 91 -3.28 5.26 17.70
N THR A 92 -2.29 5.68 18.49
CA THR A 92 -1.73 7.03 18.48
C THR A 92 -0.29 6.95 18.98
N SER A 93 0.59 7.80 18.46
CA SER A 93 1.95 7.97 18.98
C SER A 93 2.00 8.86 20.23
N GLY A 94 0.86 9.42 20.67
CA GLY A 94 0.81 10.50 21.65
C GLY A 94 1.30 11.86 21.10
N ASN A 95 1.66 11.95 19.81
CA ASN A 95 2.08 13.18 19.14
C ASN A 95 1.26 13.39 17.87
N LYS A 96 0.33 14.34 17.93
CA LYS A 96 -0.61 14.64 16.84
C LYS A 96 0.08 14.93 15.50
N ASN A 97 1.23 15.61 15.49
CA ASN A 97 1.93 15.93 14.25
C ASN A 97 2.54 14.68 13.60
N ILE A 98 3.03 13.73 14.41
CA ILE A 98 3.54 12.44 13.94
C ILE A 98 2.39 11.58 13.44
N ASP A 99 1.28 11.52 14.20
CA ASP A 99 0.07 10.80 13.81
C ASP A 99 -0.46 11.30 12.46
N GLU A 100 -0.61 12.62 12.29
CA GLU A 100 -1.06 13.23 11.03
C GLU A 100 -0.12 12.90 9.87
N PHE A 101 1.20 12.96 10.09
CA PHE A 101 2.18 12.60 9.05
C PHE A 101 2.08 11.14 8.61
N ILE A 102 1.98 10.21 9.57
CA ILE A 102 1.84 8.77 9.28
C ILE A 102 0.51 8.52 8.57
N GLN A 103 -0.60 9.08 9.06
CA GLN A 103 -1.93 8.93 8.46
C GLN A 103 -1.96 9.46 7.02
N GLN A 104 -1.35 10.62 6.75
CA GLN A 104 -1.24 11.14 5.38
C GLN A 104 -0.42 10.22 4.46
N SER A 105 0.67 9.63 4.97
CA SER A 105 1.43 8.65 4.18
C SER A 105 0.60 7.40 3.84
N GLN A 106 -0.19 6.91 4.82
CA GLN A 106 -1.05 5.73 4.70
C GLN A 106 -2.20 5.96 3.71
N LEU A 107 -2.83 7.14 3.74
CA LEU A 107 -3.92 7.49 2.83
C LEU A 107 -3.45 7.61 1.37
N ASN A 108 -2.22 8.03 1.13
CA ASN A 108 -1.68 8.25 -0.22
C ASN A 108 -0.88 7.07 -0.78
N ALA A 109 -0.82 5.96 -0.03
CA ALA A 109 -0.02 4.79 -0.36
C ALA A 109 -0.50 4.12 -1.66
N VAL A 110 0.35 4.11 -2.69
CA VAL A 110 0.08 3.39 -3.96
C VAL A 110 0.58 1.95 -3.95
N HIS A 111 1.35 1.57 -2.91
CA HIS A 111 2.00 0.28 -2.76
C HIS A 111 2.39 0.06 -1.28
N TYR A 112 2.54 -1.19 -0.85
CA TYR A 112 2.82 -1.50 0.56
C TYR A 112 4.14 -0.89 1.07
N LYS A 113 5.15 -0.79 0.21
CA LYS A 113 6.44 -0.11 0.49
C LYS A 113 6.39 1.43 0.47
N LYS A 114 5.23 2.05 0.28
CA LYS A 114 5.09 3.50 0.05
C LYS A 114 4.32 4.22 1.14
N TYR A 115 4.30 3.68 2.36
CA TYR A 115 3.74 4.35 3.53
C TYR A 115 4.50 3.97 4.80
N PHE A 116 4.27 4.73 5.88
CA PHE A 116 4.80 4.42 7.20
C PHE A 116 3.79 3.60 8.01
N GLU A 117 4.23 2.44 8.50
CA GLU A 117 3.44 1.63 9.41
C GLU A 117 3.67 2.10 10.86
N TRP A 118 2.58 2.24 11.62
CA TRP A 118 2.67 2.50 13.05
C TRP A 118 2.80 1.18 13.80
N ILE A 119 3.89 1.01 14.55
CA ILE A 119 4.17 -0.19 15.33
C ILE A 119 4.23 0.21 16.80
N PRO A 120 3.32 -0.27 17.65
CA PRO A 120 3.39 -0.07 19.10
C PRO A 120 4.71 -0.59 19.66
N PHE A 121 5.27 0.11 20.65
CA PHE A 121 6.58 -0.23 21.21
C PHE A 121 6.61 -1.64 21.83
N GLU A 122 5.49 -2.04 22.42
CA GLU A 122 5.26 -3.35 23.04
C GLU A 122 5.31 -4.53 22.05
N ASN A 123 5.23 -4.28 20.74
CA ASN A 123 5.36 -5.32 19.71
C ASN A 123 6.83 -5.65 19.40
N PHE A 124 7.78 -4.84 19.87
CA PHE A 124 9.19 -5.13 19.69
C PHE A 124 9.73 -6.07 20.77
N ARG A 125 10.63 -6.98 20.37
CA ARG A 125 11.37 -7.89 21.26
C ARG A 125 12.86 -7.63 21.20
N ASP A 126 13.58 -8.16 22.20
CA ASP A 126 15.05 -8.15 22.26
C ASP A 126 15.66 -6.76 21.99
N ILE A 127 15.10 -5.76 22.68
CA ILE A 127 15.43 -4.34 22.48
C ILE A 127 16.80 -4.05 23.10
N VAL A 128 17.79 -3.82 22.24
CA VAL A 128 19.19 -3.53 22.62
C VAL A 128 19.53 -2.09 22.24
N TYR A 129 20.01 -1.31 23.22
CA TYR A 129 20.54 0.02 22.94
C TYR A 129 21.85 -0.07 22.15
N ILE A 130 21.93 0.66 21.03
CA ILE A 130 23.14 0.72 20.19
C ILE A 130 23.96 1.96 20.53
N THR A 131 23.37 3.15 20.37
CA THR A 131 24.09 4.42 20.53
C THR A 131 23.11 5.60 20.58
N ARG A 132 23.64 6.82 20.78
CA ARG A 132 22.89 8.08 20.69
C ARG A 132 23.44 8.90 19.54
N GLY A 133 22.56 9.28 18.61
CA GLY A 133 22.83 10.24 17.54
C GLY A 133 22.37 11.65 17.89
N GLY A 134 22.54 12.59 16.95
CA GLY A 134 22.16 13.99 17.13
C GLY A 134 20.66 14.20 17.40
N PHE A 135 19.80 13.31 16.91
CA PHE A 135 18.35 13.45 16.98
C PHE A 135 17.67 12.43 17.92
N GLY A 136 18.42 11.55 18.59
CA GLY A 136 17.81 10.54 19.46
C GLY A 136 18.70 9.37 19.82
N LYS A 137 18.14 8.41 20.55
CA LYS A 137 18.76 7.13 20.85
C LYS A 137 18.39 6.12 19.76
N ILE A 138 19.33 5.25 19.41
CA ILE A 138 19.19 4.21 18.40
C ILE A 138 19.19 2.87 19.11
N TYR A 139 18.22 2.04 18.76
CA TYR A 139 18.02 0.70 19.31
C TYR A 139 17.97 -0.33 18.18
N LEU A 140 18.45 -1.54 18.45
CA LEU A 140 18.16 -2.74 17.68
C LEU A 140 16.98 -3.44 18.35
N ALA A 141 16.04 -3.95 17.58
CA ALA A 141 14.93 -4.73 18.10
C ALA A 141 14.45 -5.74 17.04
N GLU A 142 13.82 -6.82 17.50
CA GLU A 142 13.10 -7.75 16.66
C GLU A 142 11.63 -7.34 16.56
N TRP A 143 11.04 -7.48 15.37
CA TRP A 143 9.62 -7.30 15.12
C TRP A 143 9.04 -8.61 14.56
N PRO A 144 8.56 -9.53 15.42
CA PRO A 144 8.13 -10.86 15.00
C PRO A 144 6.88 -10.86 14.13
N GLU A 145 6.03 -9.84 14.28
CA GLU A 145 4.79 -9.77 13.51
C GLU A 145 5.06 -9.49 12.03
N GLY A 146 6.13 -8.75 11.69
CA GLY A 146 6.50 -8.44 10.31
C GLY A 146 5.64 -7.35 9.66
N TYR A 147 5.97 -6.95 8.43
CA TYR A 147 5.27 -5.89 7.70
C TYR A 147 4.19 -6.44 6.76
N ILE A 148 3.13 -5.66 6.56
CA ILE A 148 2.00 -6.05 5.70
C ILE A 148 2.40 -5.91 4.22
N GLU A 149 2.25 -6.97 3.43
CA GLU A 149 2.47 -6.91 1.97
C GLU A 149 1.20 -6.68 1.17
N TYR A 150 0.13 -7.40 1.50
CA TYR A 150 -1.14 -7.28 0.80
C TYR A 150 -2.32 -7.74 1.66
N TRP A 151 -3.52 -7.44 1.16
CA TRP A 151 -4.77 -7.74 1.83
C TRP A 151 -5.49 -8.91 1.16
N ASP A 152 -5.75 -9.96 1.94
CA ASP A 152 -6.59 -11.07 1.49
C ASP A 152 -8.06 -10.70 1.66
N ILE A 153 -8.68 -10.29 0.55
CA ILE A 153 -10.08 -9.89 0.53
C ILE A 153 -11.05 -11.04 0.80
N LYS A 154 -10.65 -12.30 0.60
CA LYS A 154 -11.52 -13.46 0.85
C LYS A 154 -11.66 -13.70 2.35
N ASN A 155 -10.55 -13.61 3.05
CA ASN A 155 -10.49 -13.85 4.48
C ASN A 155 -10.65 -12.57 5.31
N GLY A 156 -10.58 -11.39 4.68
CA GLY A 156 -10.68 -10.09 5.33
C GLY A 156 -9.51 -9.83 6.28
N LYS A 157 -8.31 -10.32 5.94
CA LYS A 157 -7.12 -10.25 6.80
C LYS A 157 -5.91 -9.72 6.04
N GLU A 158 -5.01 -9.09 6.79
CA GLU A 158 -3.66 -8.75 6.35
C GLU A 158 -2.85 -10.03 6.17
N LEU A 159 -1.98 -10.06 5.17
CA LEU A 159 -0.97 -11.10 5.06
C LEU A 159 0.39 -10.48 5.34
N VAL A 160 1.02 -11.05 6.36
CA VAL A 160 2.28 -10.63 6.96
C VAL A 160 3.29 -11.76 6.79
N ILE A 161 4.57 -11.42 6.57
CA ILE A 161 5.64 -12.36 6.22
C ILE A 161 6.65 -12.48 7.36
#